data_AF-A0A067M3H1-F1
#
_entry.id   AF-A0A067M3H1-F1
#
_cell.length_a   1.000
_cell.length_b   1.000
_cell.length_c   1.000
_cell.angle_alpha   90.00
_cell.angle_beta   90.00
_cell.angle_gamma   90.00
#
_symmetry.space_group_name_H-M   'P 1'
#
loop_
_entity.id
_entity.type
_entity.pdbx_description
1 polymer ?
#
loop_
_entity_poly.entity_id
_entity_poly.type
_entity_poly.pdbx_seq_one_letter_code
_entity_poly.pdbx_strand_id
1 'polypeptide(L)'
;LQIYGDSAYGLTQFLLSPYESNDISPQQQAFNLEMSRVRVSVERAFAHIVQLFPFVDFHKSLQVLKQPVGKYYAIAALLTNAHTCLYGSEAAQYFHCEPPMLKEY
;
A
#
# COMPACT_ATOMS: atom_id res chain seq x y z
N LEU A 1 18.06 -8.90 0.50
CA LEU A 1 16.70 -8.33 0.67
C LEU A 1 15.90 -8.71 -0.56
N GLN A 2 14.71 -9.29 -0.40
CA GLN A 2 13.79 -9.60 -1.49
C GLN A 2 12.57 -8.68 -1.35
N ILE A 3 12.15 -8.06 -2.44
CA ILE A 3 10.97 -7.19 -2.52
C ILE A 3 9.83 -7.99 -3.14
N TYR A 4 8.60 -7.79 -2.67
CA TYR A 4 7.42 -8.35 -3.32
C TYR A 4 6.81 -7.35 -4.28
N GLY A 5 6.75 -7.71 -5.56
CA GLY A 5 6.18 -6.93 -6.63
C GLY A 5 4.81 -7.42 -7.05
N ASP A 6 4.16 -6.62 -7.88
CA ASP A 6 2.94 -7.03 -8.58
C ASP A 6 3.19 -8.22 -9.52
N SER A 7 2.12 -8.91 -9.92
CA SER A 7 2.21 -10.11 -10.75
C SER A 7 2.72 -9.83 -12.16
N ALA A 8 2.61 -8.58 -12.63
CA ALA A 8 3.24 -8.12 -13.86
C ALA A 8 4.79 -8.22 -13.84
N TYR A 9 5.41 -8.38 -12.67
CA TYR A 9 6.86 -8.52 -12.56
C TYR A 9 7.27 -10.00 -12.47
N GLY A 10 8.26 -10.37 -13.28
CA GLY A 10 8.85 -11.70 -13.23
C GLY A 10 9.62 -11.98 -11.94
N LEU A 11 9.69 -13.24 -11.55
CA LEU A 11 10.50 -13.71 -10.42
C LEU A 11 12.00 -13.52 -10.72
N THR A 12 12.70 -12.84 -9.82
CA THR A 12 14.16 -12.68 -9.86
C THR A 12 14.76 -12.96 -8.47
N GLN A 13 16.08 -13.01 -8.36
CA GLN A 13 16.77 -13.18 -7.08
C GLN A 13 16.41 -12.09 -6.03
N PHE A 14 15.95 -10.92 -6.47
CA PHE A 14 15.64 -9.77 -5.61
C PHE A 14 14.16 -9.38 -5.62
N LEU A 15 13.36 -9.88 -6.56
CA LEU A 15 11.95 -9.54 -6.74
C LEU A 15 11.11 -10.82 -6.79
N LEU A 16 10.25 -10.96 -5.79
CA LEU A 16 9.23 -12.00 -5.73
C LEU A 16 7.92 -11.44 -6.28
N SER A 17 7.09 -12.31 -6.83
CA SER A 17 5.75 -12.00 -7.33
C SER A 17 4.85 -13.21 -7.07
N PRO A 18 3.52 -13.08 -7.19
CA PRO A 18 2.63 -14.23 -7.10
C PRO A 18 3.06 -15.36 -8.04
N TYR A 19 2.94 -16.61 -7.57
CA TYR A 19 3.10 -17.76 -8.45
C TYR A 19 1.93 -17.80 -9.44
N GLU A 20 2.22 -17.62 -10.73
CA GLU A 20 1.24 -17.65 -11.82
C GLU A 20 1.39 -18.97 -12.61
N SER A 21 0.66 -20.01 -12.22
CA SER A 21 0.48 -21.23 -13.02
C SER A 21 -0.83 -21.92 -12.67
N ASN A 22 -1.36 -22.73 -13.60
CA ASN A 22 -2.57 -23.53 -13.34
C ASN A 22 -2.32 -24.65 -12.30
N ASP A 23 -1.07 -25.11 -12.18
CA ASP A 23 -0.66 -26.22 -11.31
C ASP A 23 0.26 -25.72 -10.18
N ILE A 24 -0.16 -24.66 -9.46
CA ILE A 24 0.56 -24.22 -8.26
C ILE A 24 0.37 -25.22 -7.11
N SER A 25 1.47 -25.54 -6.43
CA SER A 25 1.44 -26.45 -5.29
C SER A 25 0.62 -25.85 -4.13
N PRO A 26 0.11 -26.67 -3.20
CA PRO A 26 -0.58 -26.18 -2.01
C PRO A 26 0.25 -25.16 -1.20
N GLN A 27 1.57 -25.30 -1.20
CA GLN A 27 2.49 -24.38 -0.54
C GLN A 27 2.57 -23.03 -1.25
N GLN A 28 2.58 -23.04 -2.59
CA GLN A 28 2.56 -21.82 -3.41
C GLN A 28 1.21 -21.10 -3.30
N GLN A 29 0.10 -21.85 -3.22
CA GLN A 29 -1.22 -21.29 -2.95
C GLN A 29 -1.28 -20.61 -1.59
N ALA A 30 -0.79 -21.26 -0.53
CA ALA A 30 -0.72 -20.68 0.80
C ALA A 30 0.15 -19.42 0.83
N PHE A 31 1.29 -19.43 0.13
CA PHE A 31 2.14 -18.25 -0.02
C PHE A 31 1.41 -17.09 -0.72
N ASN A 32 0.78 -17.35 -1.88
CA ASN A 32 0.02 -16.34 -2.61
C ASN A 32 -1.13 -15.77 -1.77
N LEU A 33 -1.80 -16.60 -0.96
CA LEU A 33 -2.87 -16.17 -0.05
C LEU A 33 -2.35 -15.17 0.98
N GLU A 34 -1.26 -15.48 1.67
CA GLU A 34 -0.67 -14.58 2.67
C GLU A 34 -0.19 -13.28 2.04
N MET A 35 0.48 -13.35 0.88
CA MET A 35 0.93 -12.15 0.19
C MET A 35 -0.22 -11.29 -0.33
N SER A 36 -1.33 -11.90 -0.76
CA SER A 36 -2.55 -11.17 -1.14
C SER A 36 -3.13 -10.40 0.04
N ARG A 37 -3.15 -10.97 1.26
CA ARG A 37 -3.62 -10.27 2.47
C ARG A 37 -2.77 -9.03 2.78
N VAL A 38 -1.46 -9.13 2.62
CA VAL A 38 -0.55 -7.99 2.78
C VAL A 38 -0.78 -6.95 1.67
N ARG A 39 -0.97 -7.37 0.43
CA ARG A 39 -1.25 -6.43 -0.67
C ARG A 39 -2.55 -5.65 -0.45
N VAL A 40 -3.60 -6.31 0.02
CA VAL A 40 -4.88 -5.67 0.35
C VAL A 40 -4.73 -4.58 1.41
N SER A 41 -3.86 -4.77 2.42
CA SER A 41 -3.63 -3.73 3.43
C SER A 41 -2.96 -2.50 2.85
N VAL A 42 -2.00 -2.69 1.95
CA VAL A 42 -1.30 -1.61 1.23
C VAL A 42 -2.24 -0.87 0.28
N GLU A 43 -3.03 -1.59 -0.51
CA GLU A 43 -4.01 -0.99 -1.44
C GLU A 43 -5.06 -0.17 -0.69
N ARG A 44 -5.53 -0.65 0.47
CA ARG A 44 -6.44 0.10 1.35
C ARG A 44 -5.82 1.40 1.85
N ALA A 45 -4.52 1.40 2.20
CA ALA A 45 -3.83 2.62 2.61
C ALA A 45 -3.76 3.64 1.46
N PHE A 46 -3.45 3.20 0.23
CA PHE A 46 -3.44 4.07 -0.94
C PHE A 46 -4.82 4.67 -1.23
N ALA A 47 -5.87 3.85 -1.16
CA ALA A 47 -7.25 4.31 -1.33
C ALA A 47 -7.62 5.38 -0.28
N HIS A 48 -7.25 5.18 0.98
CA HIS A 48 -7.52 6.14 2.06
C HIS A 48 -6.80 7.48 1.84
N ILE A 49 -5.54 7.45 1.41
CA ILE A 49 -4.77 8.67 1.07
C ILE A 49 -5.46 9.44 -0.05
N VAL A 50 -5.85 8.78 -1.13
CA VAL A 50 -6.49 9.44 -2.28
C VAL A 50 -7.89 9.95 -1.93
N GLN A 51 -8.61 9.26 -1.04
CA GLN A 51 -9.91 9.72 -0.54
C GLN A 51 -9.80 11.04 0.25
N LEU A 52 -8.80 11.15 1.13
CA LEU A 52 -8.57 12.38 1.92
C LEU A 52 -7.90 13.49 1.11
N PHE A 53 -7.00 13.13 0.19
CA PHE A 53 -6.22 14.06 -0.61
C PHE A 53 -6.34 13.76 -2.11
N PRO A 54 -7.51 13.97 -2.75
CA PRO A 54 -7.71 13.63 -4.17
C PRO A 54 -6.72 14.27 -5.13
N PHE A 55 -6.12 15.40 -4.74
CA PHE A 55 -5.11 16.08 -5.55
C PHE A 55 -3.90 15.19 -5.87
N VAL A 56 -3.52 14.27 -4.97
CA VAL A 56 -2.33 13.43 -5.16
C VAL A 56 -2.50 12.38 -6.28
N ASP A 57 -3.73 12.12 -6.71
CA ASP A 57 -4.06 11.21 -7.82
C ASP A 57 -4.35 11.97 -9.13
N PHE A 58 -4.28 13.31 -9.11
CA PHE A 58 -4.61 14.11 -10.27
C PHE A 58 -3.46 14.20 -11.29
N HIS A 59 -3.26 13.12 -12.03
CA HIS A 59 -2.18 12.94 -13.01
C HIS A 59 -2.12 14.02 -14.12
N LYS A 60 -3.23 14.68 -14.46
CA LYS A 60 -3.23 15.76 -15.44
C LYS A 60 -2.49 17.01 -14.95
N SER A 61 -2.50 17.25 -13.63
CA SER A 61 -1.81 18.39 -13.03
C SER A 61 -0.48 18.02 -12.39
N LEU A 62 -0.30 16.77 -11.94
CA LEU A 62 0.93 16.32 -11.29
C LEU A 62 1.88 15.72 -12.31
N GLN A 63 3.03 16.37 -12.50
CA GLN A 63 4.06 15.92 -13.44
C GLN A 63 5.34 15.55 -12.70
N VAL A 64 5.70 14.26 -12.75
CA VAL A 64 6.97 13.74 -12.24
C VAL A 64 8.13 14.50 -12.92
N LEU A 65 9.20 14.77 -12.16
CA LEU A 65 10.37 15.57 -12.56
C LEU A 65 10.12 17.08 -12.76
N LYS A 66 8.87 17.55 -12.83
CA LYS A 66 8.55 19.00 -12.89
C LYS A 66 8.07 19.56 -11.57
N GLN A 67 7.51 18.70 -10.73
CA GLN A 67 7.00 19.04 -9.41
C GLN A 67 7.46 17.99 -8.40
N PRO A 68 7.50 18.33 -7.10
CA PRO A 68 7.89 17.40 -6.06
C PRO A 68 6.73 16.44 -5.70
N VAL A 69 6.22 15.70 -6.69
CA VAL A 69 5.07 14.77 -6.56
C VAL A 69 5.28 13.75 -5.44
N GLY A 70 6.50 13.20 -5.32
CA GLY A 70 6.83 12.27 -4.24
C GLY A 70 6.73 12.91 -2.84
N LYS A 71 7.11 14.19 -2.70
CA LYS A 71 6.98 14.92 -1.42
C LYS A 71 5.51 15.17 -1.10
N TYR A 72 4.70 15.54 -2.09
CA TYR A 72 3.26 15.72 -1.91
C TYR A 72 2.59 14.44 -1.40
N TYR A 73 2.91 13.30 -2.01
CA TYR A 73 2.37 12.02 -1.58
C TYR A 73 2.84 11.64 -0.18
N ALA A 74 4.13 11.84 0.14
CA ALA A 74 4.67 11.55 1.48
C ALA A 74 3.99 12.40 2.57
N ILE A 75 3.74 13.68 2.30
CA ILE A 75 3.01 14.57 3.23
C ILE A 75 1.56 14.10 3.37
N ALA A 76 0.88 13.77 2.26
CA ALA A 76 -0.48 13.25 2.30
C ALA A 76 -0.58 11.94 3.12
N ALA A 77 0.39 11.04 2.98
CA ALA A 77 0.48 9.82 3.78
C ALA A 77 0.66 10.13 5.28
N LEU A 78 1.56 11.05 5.64
CA LEU A 78 1.75 11.47 7.03
C LEU A 78 0.46 12.07 7.63
N LEU A 79 -0.20 12.96 6.89
CA LEU A 79 -1.46 13.55 7.33
C LEU A 79 -2.60 12.52 7.40
N THR A 80 -2.60 11.51 6.54
CA THR A 80 -3.55 10.39 6.60
C THR A 80 -3.33 9.54 7.85
N ASN A 81 -2.07 9.31 8.25
CA ASN A 81 -1.75 8.64 9.51
C ASN A 81 -2.25 9.47 10.71
N ALA A 82 -1.98 10.78 10.72
CA ALA A 82 -2.47 11.68 11.75
C ALA A 82 -4.01 11.70 11.85
N HIS A 83 -4.70 11.77 10.70
CA HIS A 83 -6.15 11.65 10.62
C HIS A 83 -6.63 10.32 11.20
N THR A 84 -5.96 9.21 10.86
CA THR A 84 -6.28 7.87 11.38
C THR A 84 -6.08 7.80 12.90
N CYS A 85 -5.05 8.43 13.47
CA CYS A 85 -4.85 8.49 14.92
C CYS A 85 -5.99 9.22 15.66
N LEU A 86 -6.58 10.23 15.03
CA LEU A 86 -7.62 11.06 15.63
C LEU A 86 -9.04 10.50 15.44
N TYR A 87 -9.30 9.88 14.28
CA TYR A 87 -10.66 9.50 13.86
C TYR A 87 -10.81 8.00 13.56
N GLY A 88 -9.73 7.23 13.64
CA GLY A 88 -9.69 5.85 13.19
C GLY A 88 -9.68 5.71 11.67
N SER A 89 -9.75 4.46 11.19
CA SER A 89 -9.96 4.15 9.78
C SER A 89 -10.64 2.78 9.63
N GLU A 90 -11.29 2.54 8.51
CA GLU A 90 -11.84 1.21 8.17
C GLU A 90 -10.73 0.14 8.12
N ALA A 91 -9.53 0.52 7.68
CA ALA A 91 -8.38 -0.38 7.66
C ALA A 91 -7.97 -0.81 9.07
N ALA A 92 -7.87 0.13 10.02
CA ALA A 92 -7.57 -0.17 11.42
C ALA A 92 -8.58 -1.15 12.03
N GLN A 93 -9.87 -0.95 11.75
CA GLN A 93 -10.95 -1.83 12.20
C GLN A 93 -10.85 -3.23 11.60
N TYR A 94 -10.64 -3.31 10.27
CA TYR A 94 -10.55 -4.59 9.55
C TYR A 94 -9.35 -5.44 9.99
N PHE A 95 -8.21 -4.81 10.24
CA PHE A 95 -7.00 -5.52 10.69
C PHE A 95 -6.88 -5.63 12.21
N HIS A 96 -7.85 -5.11 12.97
CA HIS A 96 -7.80 -5.02 14.44
C HIS A 96 -6.48 -4.41 14.94
N CYS A 97 -6.06 -3.34 14.26
CA CYS A 97 -4.80 -2.65 14.49
C CYS A 97 -5.10 -1.20 14.87
N GLU A 98 -5.12 -0.93 16.16
CA GLU A 98 -5.35 0.42 16.66
C GLU A 98 -4.20 1.35 16.26
N PRO A 99 -4.50 2.57 15.78
CA PRO A 99 -3.47 3.52 15.42
C PRO A 99 -2.70 3.98 16.67
N PRO A 100 -1.43 4.38 16.51
CA PRO A 100 -0.67 5.00 17.60
C PRO A 100 -1.30 6.35 17.99
N MET A 101 -0.80 6.96 19.05
CA MET A 101 -1.18 8.33 19.39
C MET A 101 -0.57 9.32 18.38
N LEU A 102 -1.29 10.41 18.12
CA LEU A 102 -0.81 11.46 17.21
C LEU A 102 0.59 11.98 17.55
N LYS A 103 0.96 12.02 18.83
CA LYS A 103 2.28 12.49 19.32
C LYS A 103 3.46 11.55 18.97
N GLU A 104 3.19 10.35 18.48
CA GLU A 104 4.21 9.36 18.11
C GLU A 104 4.68 9.51 16.66
N TYR A 105 4.06 10.43 15.91
CA TYR A 105 4.45 10.87 14.55
C TYR A 105 5.12 12.24 14.59
#